data_AF-A0A1Q8BNW6-F1
#
_entry.id   AF-A0A1Q8BNW6-F1
#
_cell.length_a   1.000
_cell.length_b   1.000
_cell.length_c   1.000
_cell.angle_alpha   90.00
_cell.angle_beta   90.00
_cell.angle_gamma   90.00
#
_symmetry.space_group_name_H-M   'P 1'
#
loop_
_entity.id
_entity.type
_entity.pdbx_description
1 polymer ?
#
loop_
_entity_poly.entity_id
_entity_poly.type
_entity_poly.pdbx_seq_one_letter_code
_entity_poly.pdbx_strand_id
1 'polypeptide(L)'
;MPFELKIPPPWRSQGWKVKVRDRERVEPPHVTILHKTTAWRLELRGGEFLDREPDPGRVPHQVIDWVRQNIEVFRSNWDRMYPENPLASRRPDCEDDESQEK
;
A
#
# COMPACT_ATOMS: atom_id res chain seq x y z
N MET A 1 4.42 -10.33 -9.73
CA MET A 1 2.98 -10.59 -9.89
C MET A 1 2.21 -9.45 -9.25
N PRO A 2 1.06 -8.99 -9.77
CA PRO A 2 0.29 -7.95 -9.09
C PRO A 2 -0.30 -8.49 -7.77
N PHE A 3 -0.08 -7.78 -6.66
CA PHE A 3 -0.67 -8.13 -5.37
C PHE A 3 -2.00 -7.42 -5.20
N GLU A 4 -3.09 -8.19 -5.14
CA GLU A 4 -4.44 -7.67 -4.93
C GLU A 4 -4.90 -8.02 -3.51
N LEU A 5 -5.33 -7.00 -2.76
CA LEU A 5 -5.93 -7.20 -1.45
C LEU A 5 -7.43 -6.92 -1.54
N LYS A 6 -8.22 -7.88 -1.06
CA LYS A 6 -9.69 -7.82 -1.14
C LYS A 6 -10.22 -6.86 -0.07
N ILE A 7 -10.69 -5.71 -0.50
CA ILE A 7 -11.40 -4.77 0.38
C ILE A 7 -12.71 -5.39 0.91
N PRO A 8 -13.17 -4.99 2.10
CA PRO A 8 -14.42 -5.46 2.66
C PRO A 8 -15.64 -4.97 1.84
N PRO A 9 -16.75 -5.73 1.84
CA PRO A 9 -18.04 -5.21 1.39
C PRO A 9 -18.49 -4.02 2.29
N PRO A 10 -19.25 -3.04 1.77
CA PRO A 10 -19.89 -2.99 0.44
C PRO A 10 -18.99 -2.45 -0.68
N TRP A 11 -17.80 -1.95 -0.38
CA TRP A 11 -16.91 -1.29 -1.35
C TRP A 11 -16.53 -2.23 -2.50
N ARG A 12 -16.25 -3.49 -2.19
CA ARG A 12 -15.98 -4.51 -3.20
C ARG A 12 -17.14 -4.69 -4.19
N SER A 13 -18.37 -4.70 -3.68
CA SER A 13 -19.59 -4.83 -4.48
C SER A 13 -19.88 -3.57 -5.30
N GLN A 14 -19.42 -2.41 -4.85
CA GLN A 14 -19.48 -1.15 -5.60
C GLN A 14 -18.44 -1.07 -6.73
N GLY A 15 -17.53 -2.05 -6.83
CA GLY A 15 -16.51 -2.10 -7.87
C GLY A 15 -15.18 -1.45 -7.50
N TRP A 16 -14.94 -1.21 -6.21
CA TRP A 16 -13.64 -0.80 -5.70
C TRP A 16 -12.70 -2.00 -5.59
N LYS A 17 -11.43 -1.81 -5.96
CA LYS A 17 -10.37 -2.81 -5.90
C LYS A 17 -9.07 -2.13 -5.52
N VAL A 18 -8.23 -2.78 -4.72
CA VAL A 18 -6.92 -2.24 -4.34
C VAL A 18 -5.86 -3.26 -4.74
N LYS A 19 -4.89 -2.84 -5.55
CA LYS A 19 -3.80 -3.69 -6.01
C LYS A 19 -2.51 -2.93 -6.25
N VAL A 20 -1.39 -3.61 -6.07
CA VAL A 20 -0.05 -3.17 -6.47
C VAL A 20 0.22 -3.76 -7.85
N ARG A 21 0.65 -2.96 -8.84
CA ARG A 21 0.96 -3.49 -10.18
C ARG A 21 2.46 -3.80 -10.33
N ASP A 22 2.75 -4.59 -11.36
CA ASP A 22 4.03 -5.29 -11.56
C ASP A 22 5.10 -4.49 -12.33
N ARG A 23 4.75 -3.31 -12.84
CA ARG A 23 5.64 -2.50 -13.72
C ARG A 23 6.12 -1.20 -13.09
N GLU A 24 6.11 -1.11 -11.77
CA GLU A 24 6.39 0.13 -11.03
C GLU A 24 7.82 0.13 -10.45
N ARG A 25 8.81 -0.40 -11.19
CA ARG A 25 10.22 -0.47 -10.73
C ARG A 25 10.90 0.88 -10.60
N VAL A 26 10.49 1.86 -11.40
CA VAL A 26 11.12 3.19 -11.52
C VAL A 26 10.32 4.26 -10.76
N GLU A 27 9.06 3.97 -10.43
CA GLU A 27 8.18 4.89 -9.74
C GLU A 27 8.27 4.74 -8.21
N PRO A 28 7.96 5.78 -7.44
CA PRO A 28 7.88 5.66 -6.00
C PRO A 28 6.88 4.56 -5.61
N PRO A 29 7.18 3.80 -4.54
CA PRO A 29 6.36 2.67 -4.12
C PRO A 29 4.92 3.11 -3.82
N HIS A 30 3.96 2.58 -4.56
CA HIS A 30 2.57 2.98 -4.46
C HIS A 30 1.61 1.80 -4.61
N VAL A 31 0.37 2.02 -4.19
CA VAL A 31 -0.75 1.11 -4.38
C VAL A 31 -1.78 1.76 -5.29
N THR A 32 -2.29 1.00 -6.26
CA THR A 32 -3.35 1.47 -7.14
C THR A 32 -4.71 1.10 -6.54
N ILE A 33 -5.50 2.11 -6.23
CA ILE A 33 -6.93 1.98 -5.92
C ILE A 33 -7.67 2.10 -7.25
N LEU A 34 -8.41 1.09 -7.68
CA LEU A 34 -9.25 1.12 -8.87
C LEU A 34 -10.72 1.19 -8.47
N HIS A 35 -11.47 2.01 -9.18
CA HIS A 35 -12.92 2.02 -9.15
C HIS A 35 -13.44 2.15 -10.58
N LYS A 36 -14.08 1.09 -11.08
CA LYS A 36 -14.59 1.02 -12.46
C LYS A 36 -13.50 1.33 -13.51
N THR A 37 -13.53 2.51 -14.13
CA THR A 37 -12.57 2.99 -15.14
C THR A 37 -11.48 3.90 -14.56
N THR A 38 -11.61 4.26 -13.29
CA THR A 38 -10.78 5.25 -12.62
C THR A 38 -9.76 4.56 -11.73
N ALA A 39 -8.54 5.09 -11.71
CA ALA A 39 -7.45 4.57 -10.89
C ALA A 39 -6.76 5.72 -10.16
N TRP A 40 -6.51 5.54 -8.87
CA TRP A 40 -5.75 6.46 -8.04
C TRP A 40 -4.50 5.75 -7.55
N ARG A 41 -3.35 6.43 -7.65
CA ARG A 41 -2.08 5.92 -7.14
C ARG A 41 -1.82 6.56 -5.78
N LEU A 42 -1.80 5.75 -4.73
CA LEU A 42 -1.51 6.16 -3.37
C LEU A 42 -0.09 5.69 -2.99
N GLU A 43 0.79 6.61 -2.66
CA GLU A 43 2.15 6.31 -2.23
C GLU A 43 2.17 5.54 -0.90
N LEU A 44 2.99 4.48 -0.82
CA LEU A 44 3.14 3.64 0.36
C LEU A 44 4.11 4.24 1.40
N ARG A 45 4.97 5.21 1.03
CA ARG A 45 5.87 5.91 1.96
C ARG A 45 5.11 6.95 2.77
N GLY A 46 4.58 7.98 2.11
CA GLY A 46 3.87 9.09 2.74
C GLY A 46 2.37 8.88 2.93
N GLY A 47 1.76 7.91 2.21
CA GLY A 47 0.30 7.75 2.23
C GLY A 47 -0.44 8.86 1.49
N GLU A 48 0.24 9.51 0.54
CA GLU A 48 -0.29 10.61 -0.28
C GLU A 48 -0.61 10.15 -1.70
N PHE A 49 -1.56 10.80 -2.36
CA PHE A 49 -1.88 10.48 -3.76
C PHE A 49 -0.84 11.09 -4.70
N LEU A 50 -0.25 10.26 -5.56
CA LEU A 50 0.73 10.68 -6.56
C LEU A 50 0.05 11.46 -7.70
N ASP A 51 -1.18 11.08 -8.02
CA ASP A 51 -2.00 11.76 -9.02
C ASP A 51 -2.88 12.83 -8.39
N ARG A 52 -2.88 14.02 -9.00
CA ARG A 52 -3.88 15.06 -8.72
C ARG A 52 -5.20 14.80 -9.44
N GLU A 53 -5.16 14.04 -10.54
CA GLU A 53 -6.32 13.64 -11.33
C GLU A 53 -6.23 12.14 -11.61
N PRO A 54 -7.26 11.35 -11.30
CA PRO A 54 -8.60 11.71 -10.80
C PRO A 54 -8.61 12.28 -9.37
N ASP A 55 -9.57 13.16 -9.07
CA ASP A 55 -9.69 13.83 -7.77
C ASP A 55 -9.66 12.81 -6.61
N PRO A 56 -8.68 12.91 -5.69
CA PRO A 56 -8.52 11.94 -4.61
C PRO A 56 -9.67 11.98 -3.60
N GLY A 57 -10.42 13.08 -3.51
CA GLY A 57 -11.64 13.19 -2.71
C GLY A 57 -12.80 12.33 -3.22
N ARG A 58 -12.71 11.77 -4.44
CA ARG A 58 -13.63 10.72 -4.89
C ARG A 58 -13.40 9.37 -4.23
N VAL A 59 -12.23 9.16 -3.62
CA VAL A 59 -11.96 7.93 -2.88
C VAL A 59 -12.60 8.03 -1.50
N PRO A 60 -13.51 7.11 -1.13
CA PRO A 60 -14.11 7.10 0.19
C PRO A 60 -13.04 7.00 1.27
N HIS A 61 -13.15 7.81 2.32
CA HIS A 61 -12.21 7.76 3.45
C HIS A 61 -12.06 6.35 4.03
N GLN A 62 -13.13 5.55 4.03
CA GLN A 62 -13.10 4.16 4.50
C GLN A 62 -12.19 3.24 3.67
N VAL A 63 -12.09 3.49 2.36
CA VAL A 63 -11.14 2.77 1.50
C VAL A 63 -9.72 3.20 1.84
N ILE A 64 -9.49 4.51 2.04
CA ILE A 64 -8.19 5.06 2.43
C ILE A 64 -7.76 4.51 3.80
N ASP A 65 -8.65 4.54 4.79
CA ASP A 65 -8.43 3.98 6.13
C ASP A 65 -8.09 2.49 6.06
N TRP A 66 -8.83 1.71 5.27
CA TRP A 66 -8.53 0.30 5.10
C TRP A 66 -7.16 0.07 4.47
N VAL A 67 -6.79 0.88 3.45
CA VAL A 67 -5.45 0.82 2.85
C VAL A 67 -4.38 1.19 3.87
N ARG A 68 -4.61 2.22 4.70
CA ARG A 68 -3.71 2.62 5.78
C ARG A 68 -3.54 1.53 6.84
N GLN A 69 -4.63 0.87 7.25
CA GLN A 69 -4.58 -0.27 8.17
C GLN A 69 -3.82 -1.47 7.60
N ASN A 70 -3.82 -1.65 6.28
CA ASN A 70 -3.13 -2.74 5.60
C ASN A 70 -1.82 -2.29 4.92
N ILE A 71 -1.33 -1.09 5.22
CA ILE A 71 -0.19 -0.50 4.51
C ILE A 71 1.09 -1.30 4.71
N GLU A 72 1.25 -1.92 5.89
CA GLU A 72 2.35 -2.80 6.23
C GLU A 72 2.36 -4.06 5.35
N VAL A 73 1.19 -4.64 5.07
CA VAL A 73 1.06 -5.80 4.17
C VAL A 73 1.50 -5.42 2.76
N PHE A 74 1.05 -4.27 2.27
CA PHE A 74 1.48 -3.76 0.97
C PHE A 74 2.97 -3.47 0.92
N ARG A 75 3.55 -2.92 2.00
CA ARG A 75 4.99 -2.64 2.13
C ARG A 75 5.82 -3.92 2.10
N SER A 76 5.50 -4.91 2.93
CA SER A 76 6.21 -6.19 2.96
C SER A 76 6.12 -6.93 1.63
N ASN A 77 4.96 -6.88 0.98
CA ASN A 77 4.82 -7.48 -0.34
C ASN A 77 5.61 -6.71 -1.41
N TRP A 78 5.63 -5.37 -1.35
CA TRP A 78 6.44 -4.56 -2.24
C TRP A 78 7.93 -4.85 -2.08
N ASP A 79 8.44 -4.88 -0.85
CA ASP A 79 9.83 -5.20 -0.53
C ASP A 79 10.24 -6.57 -1.07
N ARG A 80 9.34 -7.56 -0.94
CA ARG A 80 9.51 -8.89 -1.52
C ARG A 80 9.51 -8.92 -3.06
N MET A 81 8.76 -8.02 -3.70
CA MET A 81 8.71 -7.94 -5.17
C MET A 81 9.84 -7.11 -5.78
N TYR A 82 10.30 -6.09 -5.05
CA TYR A 82 11.31 -5.12 -5.49
C TYR A 82 12.38 -4.93 -4.42
N PRO A 83 13.26 -5.94 -4.20
CA PRO A 83 14.35 -5.83 -3.23
C PRO A 83 15.37 -4.73 -3.58
N GLU A 84 15.39 -4.27 -4.83
CA GLU A 84 16.25 -3.18 -5.32
C GLU A 84 15.74 -1.78 -4.91
N ASN A 85 14.46 -1.65 -4.52
CA ASN A 85 13.87 -0.40 -4.05
C ASN A 85 13.05 -0.67 -2.77
N PRO A 86 13.73 -0.98 -1.66
CA PRO A 86 13.06 -1.33 -0.43
C PRO A 86 12.32 -0.13 0.15
N LEU A 87 11.06 -0.37 0.51
CA LEU A 87 10.30 0.56 1.34
C LEU A 87 10.86 0.60 2.76
N ALA A 88 11.43 -0.52 3.21
CA ALA A 88 12.08 -0.70 4.50
C ALA A 88 13.51 -0.15 4.51
N SER A 89 13.73 1.10 4.09
CA SER A 89 15.00 1.75 4.39
C SER A 89 14.97 2.26 5.84
N ARG A 90 15.40 1.35 6.74
CA ARG A 90 15.96 1.58 8.08
C ARG A 90 14.97 1.79 9.25
N ARG A 91 14.58 0.68 9.90
CA ARG A 91 14.92 0.55 11.33
C ARG A 91 15.99 -0.53 11.45
N PRO A 92 17.19 -0.22 11.97
CA PRO A 92 18.00 -1.25 12.59
C PRO A 92 17.33 -1.62 13.92
N ASP A 93 17.60 -2.84 14.36
CA ASP A 93 17.33 -3.39 15.69
C ASP A 93 15.85 -3.62 16.05
N CYS A 94 15.39 -4.85 16.28
CA CYS A 94 16.07 -5.96 16.95
C CYS A 94 16.80 -5.52 18.22
N GLU A 95 16.07 -5.01 19.21
CA GLU A 95 16.45 -5.29 20.60
C GLU A 95 15.42 -6.27 21.15
N ASP A 96 15.74 -7.54 20.92
CA ASP A 96 15.40 -8.63 21.81
C ASP A 96 16.19 -8.35 23.11
N ASP A 97 15.56 -7.73 24.11
CA ASP A 97 16.15 -7.67 25.46
C ASP A 97 15.63 -8.87 26.25
N GLU A 98 16.17 -10.04 25.93
CA GLU A 98 16.29 -11.13 26.88
C GLU A 98 17.34 -10.73 27.92
N SER A 99 16.95 -9.92 28.90
CA SER A 99 17.71 -9.79 30.14
C SER A 99 17.44 -11.02 31.02
N GLN A 100 18.27 -12.05 30.87
CA GLN A 100 18.59 -12.94 31.99
C GLN A 100 19.38 -12.18 33.07
N GLU A 101 19.31 -12.71 34.30
CA GLU A 101 20.10 -12.40 35.52
C GLU A 101 19.36 -11.51 36.55
N LYS A 102 19.01 -11.96 37.77
CA LYS A 102 19.59 -12.94 38.72
C LYS A 102 18.54 -13.81 39.40
#